data_AF-A0A5S9IVH7-F1
#
_entry.id   AF-A0A5S9IVH7-F1
#
_cell.length_a   1.000
_cell.length_b   1.000
_cell.length_c   1.000
_cell.angle_alpha   90.00
_cell.angle_beta   90.00
_cell.angle_gamma   90.00
#
_symmetry.space_group_name_H-M   'P 1'
#
loop_
_entity.id
_entity.type
_entity.pdbx_description
1 polymer ?
#
loop_
_entity_poly.entity_id
_entity_poly.type
_entity_poly.pdbx_seq_one_letter_code
_entity_poly.pdbx_strand_id
1 'polypeptide(L)'
;MAKLPNVLEKRSVLYGKEIADSKVKDIAKQFLANDQLSDAIDCFRKIKDAEELGKLTAAAVESGDFFSANKIHEFAPLSDDEWRTLAKNAEKHNKIFFAKSAYAMLEDEEKVAELLEKIKADFPGSYLERL
;
A
#
# COMPACT_ATOMS: atom_id res chain seq x y z
N MET A 1 -3.88 -9.89 24.46
CA MET A 1 -2.88 -9.62 23.41
C MET A 1 -2.81 -10.83 22.51
N ALA A 2 -3.22 -10.70 21.24
CA ALA A 2 -3.16 -11.81 20.28
C ALA A 2 -1.68 -12.05 19.91
N LYS A 3 -1.24 -13.31 20.02
CA LYS A 3 0.15 -13.70 19.77
C LYS A 3 0.39 -13.69 18.26
N LEU A 4 1.25 -12.80 17.77
CA LEU A 4 1.64 -12.76 16.36
C LEU A 4 2.27 -14.09 15.94
N PRO A 5 1.99 -14.58 14.72
CA PRO A 5 2.69 -15.72 14.17
C PRO A 5 4.19 -15.40 14.07
N ASN A 6 5.04 -16.31 14.55
CA ASN A 6 6.48 -16.19 14.35
C ASN A 6 6.86 -16.30 12.86
N VAL A 7 8.12 -16.01 12.51
CA VAL A 7 8.59 -16.01 11.10
C VAL A 7 8.33 -17.35 10.38
N LEU A 8 8.41 -18.48 11.07
CA LEU A 8 8.14 -19.81 10.50
C LEU A 8 6.63 -20.08 10.32
N GLU A 9 5.81 -19.57 11.24
CA GLU A 9 4.35 -19.61 11.16
C GLU A 9 3.86 -18.72 10.02
N LYS A 10 4.40 -17.50 9.89
CA LYS A 10 4.12 -16.60 8.76
C LYS A 10 4.46 -17.24 7.42
N ARG A 11 5.63 -17.90 7.32
CA ARG A 11 6.02 -18.64 6.11
C ARG A 11 5.04 -19.78 5.80
N SER A 12 4.60 -20.51 6.82
CA SER A 12 3.61 -21.58 6.66
C SER A 12 2.24 -21.04 6.24
N VAL A 13 1.83 -19.88 6.75
CA VAL A 13 0.55 -19.24 6.40
C VAL A 13 0.53 -18.74 4.97
N LEU A 14 1.58 -18.03 4.55
CA LEU A 14 1.67 -17.45 3.22
C LEU A 14 2.05 -18.49 2.16
N TYR A 15 2.93 -19.43 2.48
CA TYR A 15 3.55 -20.33 1.49
C TYR A 15 3.43 -21.83 1.82
N GLY A 16 2.86 -22.20 2.97
CA GLY A 16 2.62 -23.59 3.35
C GLY A 16 1.36 -24.18 2.69
N LYS A 17 1.28 -25.51 2.72
CA LYS A 17 0.22 -26.32 2.10
C LYS A 17 -1.06 -26.31 2.94
N GLU A 18 -2.18 -25.97 2.29
CA GLU A 18 -3.57 -26.15 2.74
C GLU A 18 -3.92 -25.64 4.14
N ILE A 19 -3.78 -24.33 4.35
CA ILE A 19 -4.42 -23.65 5.48
C ILE A 19 -5.79 -23.14 5.01
N ALA A 20 -6.83 -23.46 5.77
CA ALA A 20 -8.19 -23.00 5.48
C ALA A 20 -8.27 -21.47 5.41
N ASP A 21 -9.03 -20.95 4.44
CA ASP A 21 -9.15 -19.52 4.18
C ASP A 21 -9.61 -18.73 5.42
N SER A 22 -10.50 -19.33 6.25
CA SER A 22 -10.94 -18.74 7.53
C SER A 22 -9.78 -18.47 8.48
N LYS A 23 -8.82 -19.41 8.55
CA LYS A 23 -7.64 -19.28 9.41
C LYS A 23 -6.64 -18.27 8.86
N VAL A 24 -6.51 -18.15 7.54
CA VAL A 24 -5.71 -17.08 6.91
C VAL A 24 -6.35 -15.72 7.18
N LYS A 25 -7.68 -15.60 7.11
CA LYS A 25 -8.42 -14.37 7.43
C LYS A 25 -8.21 -13.92 8.88
N ASP A 26 -8.25 -14.85 9.84
CA ASP A 26 -7.99 -14.53 11.24
C ASP A 26 -6.56 -14.04 11.48
N ILE A 27 -5.59 -14.62 10.77
CA ILE A 27 -4.18 -14.20 10.83
C ILE A 27 -3.99 -12.82 10.18
N ALA A 28 -4.65 -12.57 9.05
CA ALA A 28 -4.65 -11.25 8.41
C ALA A 28 -5.17 -10.16 9.36
N LYS A 29 -6.27 -10.44 10.09
CA LYS A 29 -6.80 -9.52 11.11
C LYS A 29 -5.84 -9.30 12.27
N GLN A 30 -5.09 -10.33 12.68
CA GLN A 30 -4.04 -10.16 13.68
C GLN A 30 -2.90 -9.27 13.17
N PHE A 31 -2.50 -9.39 11.91
CA PHE A 31 -1.52 -8.49 11.30
C PHE A 31 -2.03 -7.04 11.28
N LEU A 32 -3.29 -6.81 10.90
CA LEU A 32 -3.91 -5.47 10.98
C LEU A 32 -3.90 -4.90 12.40
N ALA A 33 -4.24 -5.71 13.40
CA ALA A 33 -4.26 -5.27 14.80
C ALA A 33 -2.86 -4.94 15.38
N ASN A 34 -1.79 -5.25 14.65
CA ASN A 34 -0.41 -4.95 15.03
C ASN A 34 0.27 -4.02 14.01
N ASP A 35 -0.51 -3.26 13.23
CA ASP A 35 -0.01 -2.32 12.22
C ASP A 35 0.88 -2.95 11.12
N GLN A 36 0.80 -4.28 10.95
CA GLN A 36 1.53 -5.03 9.91
C GLN A 36 0.71 -5.09 8.61
N LEU A 37 0.38 -3.92 8.06
CA LEU A 37 -0.54 -3.78 6.92
C LEU A 37 -0.09 -4.58 5.68
N SER A 38 1.21 -4.56 5.36
CA SER A 38 1.74 -5.27 4.18
C SER A 38 1.50 -6.78 4.24
N ASP A 39 1.61 -7.36 5.43
CA ASP A 39 1.43 -8.80 5.66
C ASP A 39 -0.05 -9.18 5.63
N ALA A 40 -0.91 -8.31 6.17
CA ALA A 40 -2.35 -8.48 6.07
C ALA A 40 -2.81 -8.49 4.60
N ILE A 41 -2.30 -7.57 3.77
CA ILE A 41 -2.60 -7.51 2.32
C ILE A 41 -2.21 -8.84 1.65
N ASP A 42 -1.05 -9.41 1.96
CA ASP A 42 -0.61 -10.70 1.39
C ASP A 42 -1.55 -11.85 1.79
N CYS A 43 -2.01 -11.86 3.04
CA CYS A 43 -2.97 -12.86 3.51
C CYS A 43 -4.32 -12.73 2.80
N PHE A 44 -4.89 -11.52 2.69
CA PHE A 44 -6.17 -11.30 2.01
C PHE A 44 -6.08 -11.57 0.51
N ARG A 45 -4.95 -11.23 -0.13
CA ARG A 45 -4.66 -11.59 -1.53
C ARG A 45 -4.67 -13.10 -1.73
N LYS A 46 -4.04 -13.86 -0.81
CA LYS A 46 -3.97 -15.31 -0.89
C LYS A 46 -5.36 -15.96 -0.95
N ILE A 47 -6.31 -15.46 -0.16
CA ILE A 47 -7.68 -15.99 -0.10
C ILE A 47 -8.68 -15.25 -1.00
N LYS A 48 -8.21 -14.28 -1.79
CA LYS A 48 -9.03 -13.45 -2.70
C LYS A 48 -10.20 -12.75 -2.00
N ASP A 49 -10.01 -12.28 -0.77
CA ASP A 49 -11.04 -11.59 0.00
C ASP A 49 -11.22 -10.15 -0.50
N ALA A 50 -12.08 -9.98 -1.51
CA ALA A 50 -12.32 -8.70 -2.16
C ALA A 50 -12.92 -7.64 -1.22
N GLU A 51 -13.69 -8.05 -0.22
CA GLU A 51 -14.29 -7.12 0.75
C GLU A 51 -13.22 -6.47 1.62
N GLU A 52 -12.33 -7.29 2.19
CA GLU A 52 -11.24 -6.78 3.04
C GLU A 52 -10.22 -6.01 2.22
N LEU A 53 -9.87 -6.48 1.01
CA LEU A 53 -9.00 -5.72 0.10
C LEU A 53 -9.61 -4.35 -0.26
N GLY A 54 -10.92 -4.27 -0.50
CA GLY A 54 -11.59 -2.99 -0.76
C GLY A 54 -11.52 -2.01 0.42
N LYS A 55 -11.67 -2.50 1.66
CA LYS A 55 -11.48 -1.69 2.87
C LYS A 55 -10.05 -1.17 2.99
N LEU A 56 -9.06 -2.02 2.71
CA LEU A 56 -7.66 -1.63 2.74
C LEU A 56 -7.31 -0.64 1.63
N THR A 57 -7.90 -0.77 0.43
CA THR A 57 -7.78 0.22 -0.64
C THR A 57 -8.31 1.57 -0.18
N ALA A 58 -9.52 1.62 0.36
CA ALA A 58 -10.12 2.87 0.83
C ALA A 58 -9.24 3.55 1.90
N ALA A 59 -8.73 2.78 2.87
CA ALA A 59 -7.82 3.29 3.90
C ALA A 59 -6.48 3.80 3.33
N ALA A 60 -5.91 3.10 2.34
CA ALA A 60 -4.68 3.52 1.68
C ALA A 60 -4.89 4.81 0.87
N VAL A 61 -6.02 4.92 0.17
CA VAL A 61 -6.42 6.12 -0.58
C VAL A 61 -6.65 7.30 0.36
N GLU A 62 -7.37 7.10 1.48
CA GLU A 62 -7.64 8.15 2.46
C GLU A 62 -6.36 8.65 3.14
N SER A 63 -5.47 7.74 3.52
CA SER A 63 -4.20 8.10 4.19
C SER A 63 -3.10 8.56 3.25
N GLY A 64 -3.30 8.46 1.92
CA GLY A 64 -2.28 8.75 0.92
C GLY A 64 -1.10 7.77 0.93
N ASP A 65 -1.33 6.50 1.30
CA ASP A 65 -0.31 5.45 1.30
C ASP A 65 -0.22 4.77 -0.07
N PHE A 66 0.67 5.28 -0.91
CA PHE A 66 0.93 4.74 -2.24
C PHE A 66 1.41 3.28 -2.21
N PHE A 67 2.24 2.91 -1.23
CA PHE A 67 2.85 1.58 -1.21
C PHE A 67 1.79 0.49 -1.03
N SER A 68 0.90 0.69 -0.05
CA SER A 68 -0.20 -0.24 0.22
C SER A 68 -1.19 -0.28 -0.95
N ALA A 69 -1.56 0.89 -1.49
CA ALA A 69 -2.46 0.97 -2.65
C ALA A 69 -1.90 0.27 -3.89
N ASN A 70 -0.63 0.50 -4.23
CA ASN A 70 0.03 -0.12 -5.37
C ASN A 70 0.13 -1.65 -5.22
N LYS A 71 0.41 -2.14 -4.00
CA LYS A 71 0.43 -3.57 -3.70
C LYS A 71 -0.94 -4.22 -3.91
N ILE A 72 -2.02 -3.52 -3.57
CA ILE A 72 -3.39 -3.99 -3.80
C ILE A 72 -3.76 -3.90 -5.28
N HIS A 73 -3.35 -2.83 -5.98
CA HIS A 73 -3.60 -2.59 -7.40
C HIS A 73 -3.18 -3.76 -8.29
N GLU A 74 -2.06 -4.42 -8.00
CA GLU A 74 -1.59 -5.61 -8.73
C GLU A 74 -2.62 -6.76 -8.78
N PHE A 75 -3.62 -6.74 -7.89
CA PHE A 75 -4.62 -7.78 -7.76
C PHE A 75 -6.05 -7.26 -7.94
N ALA A 76 -6.33 -6.06 -7.44
CA ALA A 76 -7.60 -5.36 -7.56
C ALA A 76 -7.31 -3.96 -8.10
N PRO A 77 -7.42 -3.74 -9.42
CA PRO A 77 -7.06 -2.48 -10.05
C PRO A 77 -7.85 -1.30 -9.48
N LEU A 78 -7.10 -0.34 -8.93
CA LEU A 78 -7.61 1.00 -8.60
C LEU A 78 -7.95 1.77 -9.88
N SER A 79 -9.01 2.56 -9.79
CA SER A 79 -9.43 3.54 -10.78
C SER A 79 -8.60 4.82 -10.76
N ASP A 80 -8.64 5.58 -11.85
CA ASP A 80 -7.98 6.89 -11.94
C ASP A 80 -8.47 7.87 -10.85
N ASP A 81 -9.75 7.83 -10.49
CA ASP A 81 -10.30 8.66 -9.42
C ASP A 81 -9.73 8.31 -8.04
N GLU A 82 -9.52 7.03 -7.77
CA GLU A 82 -8.88 6.55 -6.55
C GLU A 82 -7.40 6.96 -6.50
N TRP A 83 -6.67 6.81 -7.61
CA TRP A 83 -5.29 7.28 -7.72
C TRP A 83 -5.18 8.79 -7.52
N ARG A 84 -6.10 9.55 -8.11
CA ARG A 84 -6.14 11.01 -7.97
C ARG A 84 -6.45 11.45 -6.55
N THR A 85 -7.35 10.73 -5.89
CA THR A 85 -7.70 10.98 -4.48
C THR A 85 -6.53 10.67 -3.56
N LEU A 86 -5.87 9.53 -3.78
CA LEU A 86 -4.68 9.13 -3.03
C LEU A 86 -3.57 10.18 -3.18
N ALA A 87 -3.30 10.63 -4.41
CA ALA A 87 -2.27 11.63 -4.68
C ALA A 87 -2.51 12.93 -3.90
N LYS A 88 -3.75 13.47 -3.97
CA LYS A 88 -4.15 14.67 -3.24
C LYS A 88 -4.04 14.50 -1.72
N ASN A 89 -4.45 13.35 -1.19
CA ASN A 89 -4.35 13.07 0.24
C ASN A 89 -2.89 12.93 0.68
N ALA A 90 -2.05 12.29 -0.13
CA ALA A 90 -0.62 12.19 0.11
C ALA A 90 0.04 13.59 0.15
N GLU A 91 -0.30 14.49 -0.77
CA GLU A 91 0.14 15.90 -0.71
C GLU A 91 -0.31 16.59 0.57
N LYS A 92 -1.59 16.45 0.93
CA LYS A 92 -2.16 17.03 2.16
C LYS A 92 -1.44 16.55 3.43
N HIS A 93 -0.96 15.31 3.42
CA HIS A 93 -0.19 14.71 4.51
C HIS A 93 1.33 14.90 4.37
N ASN A 94 1.78 15.74 3.44
CA ASN A 94 3.19 16.01 3.14
C ASN A 94 4.01 14.77 2.74
N LYS A 95 3.35 13.72 2.23
CA LYS A 95 3.96 12.49 1.70
C LYS A 95 4.30 12.67 0.22
N ILE A 96 5.17 13.62 -0.08
CA ILE A 96 5.41 14.12 -1.45
C ILE A 96 5.86 13.02 -2.42
N PHE A 97 6.71 12.08 -1.98
CA PHE A 97 7.10 10.94 -2.81
C PHE A 97 5.91 10.04 -3.19
N PHE A 98 4.98 9.81 -2.26
CA PHE A 98 3.80 8.99 -2.53
C PHE A 98 2.83 9.70 -3.46
N ALA A 99 2.65 11.02 -3.28
CA ALA A 99 1.89 11.84 -4.23
C ALA A 99 2.50 11.78 -5.63
N LYS A 100 3.82 11.94 -5.76
CA LYS A 100 4.54 11.86 -7.03
C LYS A 100 4.29 10.52 -7.72
N SER A 101 4.47 9.42 -7.00
CA SER A 101 4.25 8.08 -7.54
C SER A 101 2.80 7.85 -7.98
N ALA A 102 1.83 8.37 -7.21
CA ALA A 102 0.42 8.28 -7.58
C ALA A 102 0.08 9.09 -8.83
N TYR A 103 0.63 10.30 -8.99
CA TYR A 103 0.48 11.08 -10.22
C TYR A 103 1.18 10.46 -11.42
N ALA A 104 2.29 9.74 -11.22
CA ALA A 104 2.93 8.98 -12.28
C ALA A 104 2.04 7.82 -12.79
N MET A 105 1.25 7.18 -11.91
CA MET A 105 0.25 6.18 -12.32
C MET A 105 -0.87 6.78 -13.18
N LEU A 106 -1.07 8.09 -13.10
CA LEU A 106 -2.05 8.85 -13.88
C LEU A 106 -1.45 9.51 -15.12
N GLU A 107 -0.15 9.31 -15.38
CA GLU A 107 0.60 9.98 -16.45
C GLU A 107 0.52 11.53 -16.39
N ASP A 108 0.33 12.08 -15.18
CA ASP A 108 0.26 13.54 -14.95
C ASP A 108 1.68 14.12 -14.82
N GLU A 109 2.36 14.27 -15.96
CA GLU A 109 3.75 14.73 -16.03
C GLU A 109 3.97 16.11 -15.39
N GLU A 110 2.99 17.01 -15.51
CA GLU A 110 3.04 18.35 -14.92
C GLU A 110 3.11 18.27 -13.39
N LYS A 111 2.22 17.48 -12.78
CA LYS A 111 2.23 17.27 -11.33
C LYS A 111 3.48 16.53 -10.86
N VAL A 112 3.95 15.55 -11.62
CA VAL A 112 5.19 14.83 -11.29
C VAL A 112 6.38 15.81 -11.29
N ALA A 113 6.49 16.68 -12.28
CA ALA A 113 7.56 17.68 -12.35
C ALA A 113 7.48 18.69 -11.19
N GLU A 114 6.28 19.21 -10.87
CA GLU A 114 6.05 20.11 -9.74
C GLU A 114 6.54 19.50 -8.41
N LEU A 115 6.16 18.24 -8.16
CA LEU A 115 6.51 17.54 -6.92
C LEU A 115 7.99 17.17 -6.88
N LEU A 116 8.62 16.86 -8.02
CA LEU A 116 10.06 16.65 -8.10
C LEU A 116 10.86 17.89 -7.71
N GLU A 117 10.42 19.08 -8.15
CA GLU A 117 11.07 20.34 -7.74
C GLU A 117 10.92 20.59 -6.24
N LYS A 118 9.75 20.28 -5.65
CA LYS A 118 9.56 20.34 -4.18
C LYS A 118 10.52 19.38 -3.46
N ILE A 119 10.65 18.14 -3.94
CA ILE A 119 11.57 17.15 -3.38
C ILE A 119 13.03 17.64 -3.47
N LYS A 120 13.45 18.22 -4.61
CA LYS A 120 14.79 18.80 -4.77
C LYS A 120 15.05 19.95 -3.81
N ALA A 121 14.05 20.81 -3.60
CA ALA A 121 14.16 21.94 -2.68
C ALA A 121 14.31 21.47 -1.22
N ASP A 122 13.62 20.40 -0.83
CA ASP A 122 13.70 19.81 0.52
C ASP A 122 14.99 18.99 0.73
N PHE A 123 15.58 18.45 -0.34
CA PHE A 123 16.82 17.66 -0.31
C PHE A 123 17.87 18.19 -1.32
N PRO A 124 18.49 19.35 -1.05
CA PRO A 124 19.50 19.92 -1.92
C PRO A 124 20.81 19.10 -1.85
N GLY A 125 20.92 18.06 -2.67
CA GLY A 125 22.10 17.17 -2.75
C GLY A 125 21.87 15.98 -3.69
N SER A 126 22.97 15.41 -4.22
CA SER A 126 23.09 14.47 -5.35
C SER A 126 22.35 13.10 -5.26
N TYR A 127 21.25 12.99 -4.52
CA TYR A 127 20.49 11.75 -4.35
C TYR A 127 19.46 11.48 -5.46
N LEU A 128 19.19 12.46 -6.33
CA LEU A 128 18.11 12.39 -7.32
C LEU A 128 18.57 11.98 -8.73
N GLU A 129 19.86 11.77 -8.97
CA GLU A 129 20.37 11.32 -10.28
C GLU A 129 20.11 9.82 -10.57
N ARG A 130 19.38 9.10 -9.71
CA ARG A 130 19.12 7.66 -9.85
C ARG A 130 17.67 7.21 -9.60
N LEU A 131 16.70 8.12 -9.63
CA LEU A 131 15.26 7.83 -9.50
C LEU A 131 14.50 8.25 -10.77
#